data_AF-A0A848U8A0-F1
#
_entry.id   AF-A0A848U8A0-F1
#
_cell.length_a   1.000
_cell.length_b   1.000
_cell.length_c   1.000
_cell.angle_alpha   90.00
_cell.angle_beta   90.00
_cell.angle_gamma   90.00
#
_symmetry.space_group_name_H-M   'P 1'
#
loop_
_entity.id
_entity.type
_entity.pdbx_description
1 polymer ?
#
loop_
_entity_poly.entity_id
_entity_poly.type
_entity_poly.pdbx_seq_one_letter_code
_entity_poly.pdbx_strand_id
1 'polypeptide(L)'
;MSFNLVDLVKDQISDQLLDTMGTVLGTQGSQTTGALSGALPGLLSGLMNSASQPAGASALFDAVQKQDASTLDNIHNLLGSDQASAVASQGTSLLGSLLGSGALGQLAGVIANFAGISRGNSSSLMGMLAPIIIGVIKNKVMDGGMNANSLASLLTEQKDTINAAMPQGFSDQLQSAGFFDSIAPEPITPPPAAQPARATAPAPATATASASDPAPASSGSFMKWLLPLAAVVVLGWFGMQYLGKDAATDAVNEVSGAAQGVAGNASQAASAASADALQAAQAAMPAGVDLSKISENLEGVFGSTTDALTGITDTGSARAALPALEEASEKLDGLQGLILRLPDAAKGPIGSIVGNGIAAIQPLVDKVSAIPGVGSVIEPVVGPMLETLQGLAG
;
A
#
# COMPACT_ATOMS: atom_id res chain seq x y z
N MET A 1 16.74 -10.20 38.97
CA MET A 1 15.90 -9.16 38.35
C MET A 1 15.29 -9.78 37.11
N SER A 2 13.97 -9.74 36.96
CA SER A 2 13.28 -10.29 35.80
C SER A 2 13.68 -9.51 34.55
N PHE A 3 14.01 -10.23 33.48
CA PHE A 3 14.22 -9.65 32.16
C PHE A 3 12.90 -9.06 31.67
N ASN A 4 12.88 -7.79 31.26
CA ASN A 4 11.73 -7.14 30.64
C ASN A 4 12.15 -6.60 29.28
N LEU A 5 11.65 -7.25 28.23
CA LEU A 5 11.98 -6.87 26.86
C LEU A 5 11.45 -5.47 26.49
N VAL A 6 10.29 -5.09 27.03
CA VAL A 6 9.69 -3.78 26.77
C VAL A 6 10.54 -2.67 27.38
N ASP A 7 11.01 -2.86 28.61
CA ASP A 7 11.86 -1.88 29.28
C ASP A 7 13.24 -1.79 28.62
N LEU A 8 13.83 -2.92 28.21
CA LEU A 8 15.11 -2.92 27.48
C LEU A 8 15.03 -2.20 26.14
N VAL A 9 13.92 -2.39 25.40
CA VAL A 9 13.71 -1.66 24.14
C VAL A 9 13.46 -0.18 24.42
N LYS A 10 12.72 0.17 25.47
CA LYS A 10 12.52 1.57 25.88
C LYS A 10 13.83 2.23 26.28
N ASP A 11 14.69 1.56 27.04
CA ASP A 11 16.00 2.07 27.45
C ASP A 11 16.92 2.30 26.23
N GLN A 12 16.74 1.53 25.15
CA GLN A 12 17.46 1.74 23.89
C GLN A 12 16.92 2.93 23.08
N ILE A 13 15.69 3.38 23.37
CA ILE A 13 15.05 4.52 22.72
C ILE A 13 15.32 5.77 23.57
N SER A 14 16.34 6.53 23.18
CA SER A 14 16.64 7.81 23.81
C SER A 14 15.60 8.89 23.45
N ASP A 15 15.49 9.91 24.30
CA ASP A 15 14.65 11.10 24.01
C ASP A 15 15.02 11.73 22.65
N GLN A 16 16.32 11.71 22.32
CA GLN A 16 16.82 12.18 21.02
C GLN A 16 16.32 11.33 19.83
N LEU A 17 16.18 10.02 20.00
CA LEU A 17 15.59 9.16 18.99
C LEU A 17 14.08 9.46 18.82
N LEU A 18 13.38 9.67 19.93
CA LEU A 18 11.97 10.08 19.94
C LEU A 18 11.75 11.41 19.21
N ASP A 19 12.60 12.41 19.45
CA ASP A 19 12.56 13.70 18.74
C ASP A 19 12.84 13.54 17.24
N THR A 20 13.81 12.69 16.89
CA THR A 20 14.13 12.39 15.49
C THR A 20 12.97 11.69 14.78
N MET A 21 12.37 10.68 15.42
CA MET A 21 11.19 9.99 14.90
C MET A 21 10.01 10.95 14.76
N GLY A 22 9.78 11.85 15.73
CA GLY A 22 8.75 12.89 15.62
C GLY A 22 8.98 13.82 14.44
N THR A 23 10.23 14.23 14.21
CA THR A 23 10.62 15.08 13.08
C THR A 23 10.39 14.38 11.74
N VAL A 24 10.82 13.12 11.62
CA VAL A 24 10.65 12.30 10.39
C VAL A 24 9.19 12.01 10.11
N LEU A 25 8.39 11.73 11.14
CA LEU A 25 6.97 11.40 11.01
C LEU A 25 6.08 12.65 10.90
N GLY A 26 6.62 13.85 11.11
CA GLY A 26 5.85 15.08 11.19
C GLY A 26 4.84 15.10 12.35
N THR A 27 5.16 14.40 13.45
CA THR A 27 4.29 14.26 14.63
C THR A 27 4.86 14.99 15.84
N GLN A 28 3.99 15.44 16.73
CA GLN A 28 4.40 16.09 17.98
C GLN A 28 4.91 15.04 18.98
N GLY A 29 5.84 15.41 19.88
CA GLY A 29 6.46 14.48 20.83
C GLY A 29 5.46 13.63 21.62
N SER A 30 4.33 14.21 22.06
CA SER A 30 3.26 13.48 22.76
C SER A 30 2.58 12.41 21.90
N GLN A 31 2.38 12.67 20.61
CA GLN A 31 1.81 11.72 19.65
C GLN A 31 2.80 10.60 19.34
N THR A 32 4.09 10.92 19.21
CA THR A 32 5.15 9.93 18.98
C THR A 32 5.30 9.00 20.20
N THR A 33 5.31 9.55 21.42
CA THR A 33 5.33 8.76 22.66
C THR A 33 4.06 7.93 22.84
N GLY A 34 2.89 8.50 22.52
CA GLY A 34 1.62 7.76 22.50
C GLY A 34 1.67 6.59 21.52
N ALA A 35 2.15 6.83 20.31
CA ALA A 35 2.31 5.80 19.30
C ALA A 35 3.30 4.72 19.75
N LEU A 36 4.43 5.11 20.33
CA LEU A 36 5.45 4.19 20.84
C LEU A 36 4.90 3.29 21.95
N SER A 37 4.10 3.85 22.87
CA SER A 37 3.54 3.11 23.99
C SER A 37 2.51 2.04 23.59
N GLY A 38 1.84 2.19 22.44
CA GLY A 38 1.03 1.13 21.83
C GLY A 38 1.81 0.24 20.86
N ALA A 39 2.72 0.82 20.08
CA ALA A 39 3.46 0.14 19.02
C ALA A 39 4.46 -0.89 19.56
N LEU A 40 5.21 -0.55 20.62
CA LEU A 40 6.18 -1.46 21.22
C LEU A 40 5.52 -2.76 21.72
N PRO A 41 4.54 -2.69 22.65
CA PRO A 41 3.94 -3.91 23.16
C PRO A 41 3.03 -4.58 22.11
N GLY A 42 2.43 -3.83 21.17
CA GLY A 42 1.67 -4.40 20.06
C GLY A 42 2.53 -5.20 19.07
N LEU A 43 3.69 -4.66 18.67
CA LEU A 43 4.65 -5.37 17.83
C LEU A 43 5.23 -6.59 18.55
N LEU A 44 5.63 -6.45 19.82
CA LEU A 44 6.12 -7.57 20.62
C LEU A 44 5.07 -8.67 20.79
N SER A 45 3.81 -8.30 21.00
CA SER A 45 2.69 -9.23 21.07
C SER A 45 2.48 -9.96 19.74
N GLY A 46 2.58 -9.22 18.62
CA GLY A 46 2.51 -9.80 17.29
C GLY A 46 3.64 -10.78 17.00
N LEU A 47 4.89 -10.37 17.26
CA LEU A 47 6.08 -11.21 17.07
C LEU A 47 6.04 -12.45 17.96
N MET A 48 5.59 -12.32 19.21
CA MET A 48 5.38 -13.45 20.11
C MET A 48 4.35 -14.44 19.55
N ASN A 49 3.22 -13.94 19.05
CA ASN A 49 2.19 -14.80 18.47
C ASN A 49 2.68 -15.48 17.18
N SER A 50 3.41 -14.76 16.33
CA SER A 50 4.07 -15.33 15.14
C SER A 50 5.13 -16.38 15.53
N ALA A 51 5.97 -16.09 16.53
CA ALA A 51 6.98 -17.01 17.04
C ALA A 51 6.40 -18.23 17.77
N SER A 52 5.13 -18.19 18.17
CA SER A 52 4.44 -19.37 18.70
C SER A 52 4.16 -20.40 17.60
N GLN A 53 4.25 -20.00 16.33
CA GLN A 53 4.16 -20.89 15.18
C GLN A 53 5.56 -21.35 14.73
N PRO A 54 5.72 -22.61 14.28
CA PRO A 54 7.03 -23.12 13.83
C PRO A 54 7.65 -22.27 12.72
N ALA A 55 6.84 -21.85 11.73
CA ALA A 55 7.32 -21.03 10.60
C ALA A 55 7.70 -19.60 11.03
N GLY A 56 6.91 -18.97 11.90
CA GLY A 56 7.20 -17.62 12.41
C GLY A 56 8.40 -17.59 13.36
N ALA A 57 8.61 -18.64 14.15
CA ALA A 57 9.79 -18.78 15.00
C ALA A 57 11.08 -18.84 14.16
N SER A 58 11.08 -19.62 13.08
CA SER A 58 12.19 -19.69 12.14
C SER A 58 12.42 -18.35 11.45
N ALA A 59 11.37 -17.73 10.90
CA ALA A 59 11.47 -16.44 10.23
C ALA A 59 12.00 -15.33 11.16
N LEU A 60 11.53 -15.31 12.41
CA LEU A 60 12.02 -14.37 13.42
C LEU A 60 13.49 -14.64 13.76
N PHE A 61 13.88 -15.91 13.91
CA PHE A 61 15.27 -16.27 14.17
C PHE A 61 16.20 -15.90 13.00
N ASP A 62 15.78 -16.11 11.77
CA ASP A 62 16.48 -15.67 10.56
C ASP A 62 16.61 -14.14 10.50
N ALA A 63 15.54 -13.41 10.83
CA ALA A 63 15.57 -11.95 10.91
C ALA A 63 16.57 -11.46 11.98
N VAL A 64 16.56 -12.09 13.17
CA VAL A 64 17.50 -11.82 14.26
C VAL A 64 18.94 -12.09 13.85
N GLN A 65 19.20 -13.18 13.13
CA GLN A 65 20.56 -13.50 12.65
C GLN A 65 21.05 -12.51 11.59
N LYS A 66 20.19 -12.14 10.64
CA LYS A 66 20.49 -11.20 9.55
C LYS A 66 20.71 -9.78 10.01
N GLN A 67 20.26 -9.43 11.21
CA GLN A 67 20.33 -8.06 11.65
C GLN A 67 21.68 -7.73 12.25
N ASP A 68 22.52 -6.96 11.59
CA ASP A 68 23.84 -6.61 12.11
C ASP A 68 23.78 -5.65 13.32
N ALA A 69 24.66 -5.84 14.30
CA ALA A 69 24.79 -4.86 15.40
C ALA A 69 25.20 -3.48 14.86
N SER A 70 25.97 -3.47 13.77
CA SER A 70 26.35 -2.27 13.04
C SER A 70 25.17 -1.48 12.49
N THR A 71 24.01 -2.08 12.21
CA THR A 71 22.84 -1.31 11.74
C THR A 71 22.19 -0.52 12.87
N LEU A 72 22.32 -0.96 14.13
CA LEU A 72 21.86 -0.21 15.30
C LEU A 72 22.74 1.02 15.56
N ASP A 73 24.07 0.86 15.47
CA ASP A 73 25.01 1.97 15.57
C ASP A 73 24.84 2.97 14.42
N ASN A 74 24.56 2.47 13.21
CA ASN A 74 24.31 3.30 12.05
C ASN A 74 22.89 3.88 12.00
N ILE A 75 21.91 3.33 12.74
CA ILE A 75 20.55 3.89 12.81
C ILE A 75 20.58 5.33 13.33
N HIS A 76 21.45 5.63 14.29
CA HIS A 76 21.59 7.01 14.77
C HIS A 76 22.03 7.98 13.66
N ASN A 77 22.90 7.52 12.76
CA ASN A 77 23.39 8.31 11.63
C ASN A 77 22.41 8.31 10.44
N LEU A 78 21.71 7.21 10.21
CA LEU A 78 20.77 7.00 9.09
C LEU A 78 19.41 7.66 9.34
N LEU A 79 18.99 7.80 10.60
CA LEU A 79 17.72 8.42 10.95
C LEU A 79 17.79 9.95 10.94
N GLY A 80 19.00 10.50 11.05
CA GLY A 80 19.28 11.93 10.88
C GLY A 80 19.40 12.37 9.41
N SER A 81 19.26 11.45 8.46
CA SER A 81 19.42 11.70 7.02
C SER A 81 18.21 11.21 6.22
N ASP A 82 18.18 11.49 4.90
CA ASP A 82 17.09 11.09 3.98
C ASP A 82 16.86 9.56 3.91
N GLN A 83 17.71 8.76 4.54
CA GLN A 83 17.64 7.30 4.59
C GLN A 83 16.67 6.77 5.66
N ALA A 84 16.14 7.63 6.54
CA ALA A 84 15.14 7.24 7.55
C ALA A 84 13.92 6.54 6.91
N SER A 85 13.47 7.04 5.76
CA SER A 85 12.36 6.44 5.01
C SER A 85 12.70 5.04 4.49
N ALA A 86 13.93 4.82 4.00
CA ALA A 86 14.37 3.51 3.52
C ALA A 86 14.44 2.48 4.67
N VAL A 87 14.93 2.89 5.84
CA VAL A 87 14.94 2.06 7.05
C VAL A 87 13.51 1.71 7.47
N ALA A 88 12.61 2.69 7.46
CA ALA A 88 11.20 2.47 7.76
C ALA A 88 10.57 1.45 6.79
N SER A 89 10.77 1.61 5.48
CA SER A 89 10.26 0.70 4.44
C SER A 89 10.82 -0.72 4.57
N GLN A 90 12.11 -0.84 4.90
CA GLN A 90 12.75 -2.14 5.11
C GLN A 90 12.17 -2.83 6.35
N GLY A 91 12.00 -2.09 7.45
CA GLY A 91 11.40 -2.63 8.67
C GLY A 91 9.93 -3.01 8.48
N THR A 92 9.14 -2.24 7.75
CA THR A 92 7.74 -2.63 7.43
C THR A 92 7.68 -3.88 6.58
N SER A 93 8.59 -4.04 5.63
CA SER A 93 8.67 -5.25 4.79
C SER A 93 9.04 -6.47 5.63
N LEU A 94 10.00 -6.32 6.55
CA LEU A 94 10.40 -7.35 7.49
C LEU A 94 9.22 -7.74 8.40
N LEU A 95 8.55 -6.76 9.01
CA LEU A 95 7.36 -7.00 9.82
C LEU A 95 6.23 -7.64 9.03
N GLY A 96 6.02 -7.24 7.78
CA GLY A 96 5.03 -7.85 6.89
C GLY A 96 5.33 -9.32 6.61
N SER A 97 6.62 -9.69 6.47
CA SER A 97 7.03 -11.10 6.31
C SER A 97 6.91 -11.92 7.59
N LEU A 98 7.14 -11.31 8.76
CA LEU A 98 7.11 -11.98 10.05
C LEU A 98 5.69 -12.11 10.60
N LEU A 99 4.86 -11.09 10.40
CA LEU A 99 3.54 -10.96 11.02
C LEU A 99 2.40 -11.11 10.01
N GLY A 100 2.68 -10.95 8.72
CA GLY A 100 1.66 -10.80 7.68
C GLY A 100 1.31 -9.33 7.43
N SER A 101 1.03 -9.01 6.17
CA SER A 101 0.63 -7.65 5.74
C SER A 101 -0.70 -7.21 6.36
N GLY A 102 -1.64 -8.15 6.54
CA GLY A 102 -2.94 -7.89 7.18
C GLY A 102 -2.78 -7.44 8.64
N ALA A 103 -2.00 -8.18 9.42
CA ALA A 103 -1.75 -7.88 10.83
C ALA A 103 -1.02 -6.55 11.04
N LEU A 104 -0.01 -6.27 10.20
CA LEU A 104 0.69 -4.98 10.23
C LEU A 104 -0.26 -3.81 9.93
N GLY A 105 -1.17 -3.98 8.97
CA GLY A 105 -2.18 -2.98 8.62
C GLY A 105 -3.23 -2.73 9.71
N GLN A 106 -3.62 -3.78 10.44
CA GLN A 106 -4.52 -3.68 11.59
C GLN A 106 -3.84 -3.00 12.77
N LEU A 107 -2.62 -3.42 13.11
CA LEU A 107 -1.83 -2.79 14.16
C LEU A 107 -1.57 -1.31 13.86
N ALA A 108 -1.24 -0.96 12.61
CA ALA A 108 -1.10 0.43 12.18
C ALA A 108 -2.39 1.23 12.36
N GLY A 109 -3.55 0.62 12.09
CA GLY A 109 -4.85 1.26 12.29
C GLY A 109 -5.17 1.53 13.76
N VAL A 110 -4.89 0.58 14.63
CA VAL A 110 -5.12 0.73 16.08
C VAL A 110 -4.18 1.77 16.67
N ILE A 111 -2.89 1.76 16.29
CA ILE A 111 -1.92 2.77 16.73
C ILE A 111 -2.30 4.16 16.22
N ALA A 112 -2.74 4.27 14.96
CA ALA A 112 -3.22 5.52 14.38
C ALA A 112 -4.37 6.12 15.20
N ASN A 113 -5.36 5.29 15.54
CA ASN A 113 -6.51 5.71 16.36
C ASN A 113 -6.10 6.03 17.80
N PHE A 114 -5.20 5.26 18.39
CA PHE A 114 -4.76 5.44 19.77
C PHE A 114 -3.89 6.69 19.96
N ALA A 115 -2.96 6.93 19.05
CA ALA A 115 -2.00 8.03 19.13
C ALA A 115 -2.45 9.30 18.38
N GLY A 116 -3.57 9.23 17.65
CA GLY A 116 -4.06 10.33 16.83
C GLY A 116 -3.12 10.70 15.68
N ILE A 117 -2.49 9.70 15.06
CA ILE A 117 -1.56 9.87 13.92
C ILE A 117 -2.08 9.17 12.67
N SER A 118 -1.55 9.50 11.50
CA SER A 118 -1.88 8.80 10.25
C SER A 118 -1.42 7.34 10.28
N ARG A 119 -2.19 6.45 9.64
CA ARG A 119 -1.83 5.03 9.46
C ARG A 119 -0.47 4.85 8.77
N GLY A 120 -0.13 5.74 7.82
CA GLY A 120 1.18 5.76 7.17
C GLY A 120 2.30 6.04 8.17
N ASN A 121 2.11 7.05 9.03
CA ASN A 121 3.09 7.39 10.07
C ASN A 121 3.20 6.30 11.13
N SER A 122 2.10 5.63 11.49
CA SER A 122 2.13 4.44 12.35
C SER A 122 2.94 3.31 11.73
N SER A 123 2.76 3.06 10.43
CA SER A 123 3.53 2.05 9.68
C SER A 123 5.01 2.39 9.65
N SER A 124 5.37 3.63 9.30
CA SER A 124 6.76 4.09 9.31
C SER A 124 7.40 4.01 10.69
N LEU A 125 6.67 4.40 11.75
CA LEU A 125 7.11 4.25 13.14
C LEU A 125 7.42 2.79 13.48
N MET A 126 6.53 1.86 13.14
CA MET A 126 6.78 0.43 13.37
C MET A 126 7.94 -0.10 12.54
N GLY A 127 8.10 0.38 11.30
CA GLY A 127 9.24 0.04 10.46
C GLY A 127 10.57 0.48 11.08
N MET A 128 10.62 1.67 11.68
CA MET A 128 11.81 2.13 12.40
C MET A 128 12.04 1.37 13.72
N LEU A 129 10.96 0.94 14.39
CA LEU A 129 11.04 0.17 15.64
C LEU A 129 11.43 -1.29 15.44
N ALA A 130 11.04 -1.89 14.33
CA ALA A 130 11.33 -3.29 14.01
C ALA A 130 12.80 -3.66 14.18
N PRO A 131 13.76 -2.95 13.55
CA PRO A 131 15.17 -3.26 13.74
C PRO A 131 15.63 -3.02 15.18
N ILE A 132 15.10 -2.03 15.90
CA ILE A 132 15.50 -1.82 17.31
C ILE A 132 15.08 -3.01 18.16
N ILE A 133 13.83 -3.45 18.03
CA ILE A 133 13.28 -4.60 18.78
C ILE A 133 14.06 -5.88 18.45
N ILE A 134 14.26 -6.18 17.17
CA ILE A 134 14.99 -7.36 16.73
C ILE A 134 16.46 -7.30 17.19
N GLY A 135 17.02 -6.11 17.33
CA GLY A 135 18.41 -5.90 17.74
C GLY A 135 18.63 -6.20 19.21
N VAL A 136 17.69 -5.75 20.05
CA VAL A 136 17.66 -6.10 21.48
C VAL A 136 17.46 -7.61 21.65
N ILE A 137 16.56 -8.22 20.87
CA ILE A 137 16.37 -9.68 20.85
C ILE A 137 17.67 -10.38 20.41
N LYS A 138 18.36 -9.87 19.38
CA LYS A 138 19.62 -10.44 18.88
C LYS A 138 20.69 -10.49 19.96
N ASN A 139 20.93 -9.38 20.66
CA ASN A 139 21.92 -9.35 21.74
C ASN A 139 21.64 -10.45 22.75
N LYS A 140 20.37 -10.64 23.12
CA LYS A 140 19.97 -11.70 24.05
C LYS A 140 20.15 -13.11 23.49
N VAL A 141 19.83 -13.32 22.21
CA VAL A 141 19.96 -14.61 21.52
C VAL A 141 21.43 -15.01 21.37
N MET A 142 22.31 -14.04 21.03
CA MET A 142 23.76 -14.25 20.87
C MET A 142 24.43 -14.55 22.21
N ASP A 143 24.06 -13.85 23.28
CA ASP A 143 24.61 -14.07 24.62
C ASP A 143 24.30 -15.47 25.19
N GLY A 144 23.16 -16.05 24.79
CA GLY A 144 22.66 -17.33 25.30
C GLY A 144 22.81 -18.53 24.37
N GLY A 145 23.33 -18.35 23.14
CA GLY A 145 23.35 -19.40 22.12
C GLY A 145 21.95 -19.95 21.80
N MET A 146 20.94 -19.08 21.84
CA MET A 146 19.54 -19.46 21.70
C MET A 146 19.19 -19.83 20.26
N ASN A 147 18.22 -20.73 20.10
CA ASN A 147 17.63 -21.12 18.82
C ASN A 147 16.16 -20.65 18.73
N ALA A 148 15.53 -20.81 17.58
CA ALA A 148 14.13 -20.44 17.33
C ALA A 148 13.15 -20.94 18.42
N ASN A 149 13.31 -22.19 18.87
CA ASN A 149 12.46 -22.77 19.92
C ASN A 149 12.65 -22.12 21.30
N SER A 150 13.89 -21.84 21.71
CA SER A 150 14.14 -21.16 22.99
C SER A 150 13.72 -19.69 22.96
N LEU A 151 13.79 -19.06 21.78
CA LEU A 151 13.29 -17.69 21.58
C LEU A 151 11.78 -17.64 21.71
N ALA A 152 11.06 -18.59 21.11
CA ALA A 152 9.61 -18.71 21.24
C ALA A 152 9.18 -18.93 22.71
N SER A 153 9.87 -19.82 23.44
CA SER A 153 9.62 -20.04 24.88
C SER A 153 9.85 -18.78 25.70
N LEU A 154 10.96 -18.06 25.45
CA LEU A 154 11.26 -16.80 26.14
C LEU A 154 10.20 -15.74 25.85
N LEU A 155 9.79 -15.56 24.59
CA LEU A 155 8.76 -14.59 24.22
C LEU A 155 7.41 -14.93 24.87
N THR A 156 7.10 -16.22 24.96
CA THR A 156 5.89 -16.70 25.65
C THR A 156 5.96 -16.43 27.16
N GLU A 157 7.12 -16.63 27.80
CA GLU A 157 7.35 -16.27 29.20
C GLU A 157 7.25 -14.75 29.43
N GLN A 158 7.53 -13.94 28.42
CA GLN A 158 7.40 -12.48 28.47
C GLN A 158 5.99 -11.98 28.17
N LYS A 159 5.05 -12.85 27.79
CA LYS A 159 3.68 -12.49 27.44
C LYS A 159 3.00 -11.63 28.50
N ASP A 160 3.11 -12.03 29.77
CA ASP A 160 2.48 -11.32 30.87
C ASP A 160 3.08 -9.92 31.05
N THR A 161 4.39 -9.79 30.89
CA THR A 161 5.12 -8.52 30.94
C THR A 161 4.76 -7.60 29.77
N ILE A 162 4.64 -8.15 28.56
CA ILE A 162 4.22 -7.41 27.35
C ILE A 162 2.76 -6.95 27.51
N ASN A 163 1.89 -7.81 28.03
CA ASN A 163 0.49 -7.48 28.26
C ASN A 163 0.32 -6.43 29.36
N ALA A 164 1.12 -6.50 30.43
CA ALA A 164 1.15 -5.49 31.50
C ALA A 164 1.67 -4.12 31.02
N ALA A 165 2.45 -4.08 29.94
CA ALA A 165 2.95 -2.85 29.34
C ALA A 165 2.00 -2.25 28.29
N MET A 166 0.94 -2.95 27.88
CA MET A 166 -0.05 -2.41 26.96
C MET A 166 -0.93 -1.35 27.63
N PRO A 167 -1.31 -0.27 26.90
CA PRO A 167 -2.32 0.66 27.39
C PRO A 167 -3.65 -0.03 27.67
N GLN A 168 -4.38 0.43 28.68
CA GLN A 168 -5.68 -0.15 29.04
C GLN A 168 -6.65 -0.10 27.84
N GLY A 169 -7.30 -1.22 27.53
CA GLY A 169 -8.23 -1.36 26.41
C GLY A 169 -7.57 -1.51 25.02
N PHE A 170 -6.24 -1.42 24.93
CA PHE A 170 -5.52 -1.58 23.65
C PHE A 170 -5.61 -3.01 23.12
N SER A 171 -5.53 -4.02 23.99
CA SER A 171 -5.70 -5.43 23.61
C SER A 171 -7.09 -5.71 23.06
N ASP A 172 -8.14 -5.14 23.67
CA ASP A 172 -9.52 -5.28 23.22
C ASP A 172 -9.73 -4.61 21.85
N GLN A 173 -9.07 -3.46 21.62
CA GLN A 173 -9.07 -2.79 20.32
C GLN A 173 -8.35 -3.60 19.24
N LEU A 174 -7.19 -4.20 19.57
CA LEU A 174 -6.48 -5.11 18.65
C LEU A 174 -7.33 -6.32 18.30
N GLN A 175 -7.99 -6.92 19.29
CA GLN A 175 -8.90 -8.04 19.08
C GLN A 175 -10.11 -7.64 18.24
N SER A 176 -10.72 -6.48 18.52
CA SER A 176 -11.83 -5.95 17.72
C SER A 176 -11.42 -5.58 16.29
N ALA A 177 -10.16 -5.18 16.08
CA ALA A 177 -9.60 -4.91 14.76
C ALA A 177 -9.20 -6.19 14.00
N GLY A 178 -9.39 -7.37 14.61
CA GLY A 178 -8.98 -8.64 13.99
C GLY A 178 -7.47 -8.83 13.90
N PHE A 179 -6.68 -8.08 14.68
CA PHE A 179 -5.21 -8.22 14.68
C PHE A 179 -4.81 -9.64 15.05
N PHE A 180 -5.33 -10.18 16.17
CA PHE A 180 -5.01 -11.53 16.62
C PHE A 180 -5.56 -12.62 15.70
N ASP A 181 -6.66 -12.35 15.00
CA ASP A 181 -7.26 -13.26 14.01
C ASP A 181 -6.39 -13.35 12.75
N SER A 182 -5.84 -12.23 12.30
CA SER A 182 -4.95 -12.16 11.13
C SER A 182 -3.59 -12.84 11.31
N ILE A 183 -3.20 -13.13 12.56
CA ILE A 183 -1.96 -13.83 12.93
C ILE A 183 -2.21 -15.20 13.53
N ALA A 184 -3.48 -15.58 13.70
CA ALA A 184 -3.84 -16.91 14.17
C ALA A 184 -3.52 -17.91 13.07
N PRO A 185 -3.05 -19.13 13.42
CA PRO A 185 -2.88 -20.18 12.44
C PRO A 185 -4.25 -20.46 11.82
N GLU A 186 -4.36 -20.34 10.49
CA GLU A 186 -5.60 -20.66 9.78
C GLU A 186 -6.07 -22.05 10.25
N PRO A 187 -7.33 -22.20 10.72
CA PRO A 187 -7.87 -23.51 10.91
C PRO A 187 -7.83 -24.20 9.55
N ILE A 188 -7.10 -25.31 9.47
CA ILE A 188 -7.15 -26.25 8.35
C ILE A 188 -8.60 -26.70 8.16
N THR A 189 -9.40 -25.89 7.45
CA THR A 189 -10.72 -26.30 6.99
C THR A 189 -10.48 -27.36 5.92
N PRO A 190 -10.91 -28.61 6.12
CA PRO A 190 -10.84 -29.60 5.08
C PRO A 190 -11.60 -29.08 3.84
N PRO A 191 -11.12 -29.37 2.62
CA PRO A 191 -11.76 -28.91 1.40
C PRO A 191 -13.25 -29.33 1.40
N PRO A 192 -14.18 -28.44 1.04
CA PRO A 192 -15.59 -28.78 1.02
C PRO A 192 -15.81 -29.92 0.04
N ALA A 193 -16.34 -31.03 0.54
CA ALA A 193 -16.74 -32.17 -0.28
C ALA A 193 -17.73 -31.69 -1.35
N ALA A 194 -17.37 -31.88 -2.61
CA ALA A 194 -18.18 -31.56 -3.77
C ALA A 194 -19.59 -32.18 -3.64
N GLN A 195 -20.60 -31.35 -3.42
CA GLN A 195 -21.98 -31.78 -3.50
C GLN A 195 -22.38 -31.88 -4.98
N PRO A 196 -23.10 -32.94 -5.40
CA PRO A 196 -23.53 -33.09 -6.78
C PRO A 196 -24.58 -32.03 -7.12
N ALA A 197 -24.32 -31.26 -8.18
CA ALA A 197 -25.21 -30.24 -8.71
C ALA A 197 -26.57 -30.85 -9.09
N ARG A 198 -27.63 -30.40 -8.40
CA ARG A 198 -29.02 -30.72 -8.76
C ARG A 198 -29.45 -29.83 -9.92
N ALA A 199 -29.68 -30.45 -11.08
CA ALA A 199 -30.20 -29.79 -12.27
C ALA A 199 -31.53 -29.09 -11.99
N THR A 200 -31.63 -27.82 -12.36
CA THR A 200 -32.89 -27.10 -12.54
C THR A 200 -32.94 -26.54 -13.96
N ALA A 201 -34.06 -26.82 -14.63
CA ALA A 201 -34.33 -26.59 -16.04
C ALA A 201 -34.62 -25.10 -16.36
N PRO A 202 -34.58 -24.68 -17.64
CA PRO A 202 -34.73 -23.28 -18.05
C PRO A 202 -36.21 -22.90 -18.24
N ALA A 203 -36.56 -21.63 -17.98
CA ALA A 203 -37.83 -21.03 -18.36
C ALA A 203 -37.63 -19.52 -18.68
N PRO A 204 -38.52 -18.91 -19.50
CA PRO A 204 -38.10 -18.12 -20.67
C PRO A 204 -38.12 -16.59 -20.49
N ALA A 205 -37.50 -15.93 -21.48
CA ALA A 205 -37.52 -14.49 -21.69
C ALA A 205 -38.93 -13.92 -21.95
N THR A 206 -39.20 -12.75 -21.36
CA THR A 206 -40.14 -11.77 -21.92
C THR A 206 -39.55 -10.37 -21.72
N ALA A 207 -39.39 -9.67 -22.84
CA ALA A 207 -39.06 -8.26 -22.92
C ALA A 207 -40.35 -7.43 -22.80
N THR A 208 -40.29 -6.31 -22.07
CA THR A 208 -41.04 -5.10 -22.46
C THR A 208 -40.37 -3.86 -21.89
N ALA A 209 -40.08 -2.93 -22.80
CA ALA A 209 -39.51 -1.63 -22.56
C ALA A 209 -40.49 -0.66 -21.88
N SER A 210 -39.95 0.36 -21.22
CA SER A 210 -40.57 1.69 -21.22
C SER A 210 -39.48 2.74 -21.24
N ALA A 211 -39.49 3.49 -22.34
CA ALA A 211 -38.58 4.57 -22.68
C ALA A 211 -38.95 5.86 -21.94
N SER A 212 -37.95 6.69 -21.67
CA SER A 212 -38.10 8.15 -21.58
C SER A 212 -36.75 8.80 -21.89
N ASP A 213 -36.66 9.40 -23.07
CA ASP A 213 -35.73 10.45 -23.47
C ASP A 213 -36.62 11.58 -24.04
N PRO A 214 -36.26 12.88 -23.93
CA PRO A 214 -35.08 13.43 -24.60
C PRO A 214 -34.27 14.49 -23.81
N ALA A 215 -33.01 14.64 -24.21
CA ALA A 215 -32.02 15.68 -23.82
C ALA A 215 -32.48 17.14 -24.05
N PRO A 216 -31.71 18.14 -23.53
CA PRO A 216 -30.66 18.70 -24.37
C PRO A 216 -29.32 18.98 -23.66
N ALA A 217 -28.27 19.03 -24.49
CA ALA A 217 -26.92 19.45 -24.13
C ALA A 217 -26.84 20.91 -23.65
N SER A 218 -25.95 21.19 -22.70
CA SER A 218 -25.32 22.50 -22.55
C SER A 218 -23.81 22.33 -22.36
N SER A 219 -23.08 22.82 -23.34
CA SER A 219 -21.65 23.06 -23.35
C SER A 219 -21.19 23.97 -22.22
N GLY A 220 -20.00 23.70 -21.69
CA GLY A 220 -19.13 24.76 -21.16
C GLY A 220 -18.69 24.55 -19.73
N SER A 221 -17.56 23.86 -19.52
CA SER A 221 -16.64 24.20 -18.42
C SER A 221 -15.22 23.58 -18.50
N PHE A 222 -14.76 23.10 -19.66
CA PHE A 222 -13.36 22.67 -19.83
C PHE A 222 -12.39 23.87 -19.86
N MET A 223 -12.83 25.04 -20.35
CA MET A 223 -11.98 26.24 -20.41
C MET A 223 -11.72 26.91 -19.05
N LYS A 224 -12.43 26.51 -17.98
CA LYS A 224 -12.27 27.09 -16.63
C LYS A 224 -11.18 26.39 -15.80
N TRP A 225 -10.74 25.19 -16.20
CA TRP A 225 -9.61 24.50 -15.56
C TRP A 225 -8.26 24.89 -16.15
N LEU A 226 -8.25 25.33 -17.41
CA LEU A 226 -7.02 25.79 -18.09
C LEU A 226 -6.63 27.23 -17.70
N LEU A 227 -7.58 28.04 -17.23
CA LEU A 227 -7.33 29.43 -16.82
C LEU A 227 -6.50 29.57 -15.53
N PRO A 228 -6.72 28.80 -14.44
CA PRO A 228 -5.80 28.81 -13.30
C PRO A 228 -4.45 28.17 -13.65
N LEU A 229 -4.42 27.15 -14.52
CA LEU A 229 -3.17 26.48 -14.90
C LEU A 229 -2.30 27.37 -15.81
N ALA A 230 -2.90 28.08 -16.75
CA ALA A 230 -2.23 29.11 -17.55
C ALA A 230 -1.84 30.33 -16.72
N ALA A 231 -2.65 30.73 -15.73
CA ALA A 231 -2.29 31.80 -14.79
C ALA A 231 -1.11 31.39 -13.88
N VAL A 232 -1.03 30.14 -13.43
CA VAL A 232 0.11 29.62 -12.66
C VAL A 232 1.38 29.56 -13.51
N VAL A 233 1.27 29.21 -14.80
CA VAL A 233 2.42 29.23 -15.73
C VAL A 233 2.88 30.67 -16.02
N VAL A 234 1.96 31.61 -16.23
CA VAL A 234 2.29 33.04 -16.48
C VAL A 234 2.79 33.74 -15.20
N LEU A 235 2.21 33.45 -14.03
CA LEU A 235 2.66 33.98 -12.73
C LEU A 235 3.96 33.31 -12.27
N GLY A 236 4.18 32.04 -12.59
CA GLY A 236 5.46 31.36 -12.35
C GLY A 236 6.58 31.93 -13.22
N TRP A 237 6.29 32.28 -14.47
CA TRP A 237 7.23 32.94 -15.38
C TRP A 237 7.48 34.41 -15.00
N PHE A 238 6.46 35.16 -14.59
CA PHE A 238 6.55 36.57 -14.19
C PHE A 238 7.12 36.77 -12.77
N GLY A 239 6.81 35.86 -11.85
CA GLY A 239 7.34 35.84 -10.46
C GLY A 239 8.84 35.57 -10.42
N MET A 240 9.35 34.74 -11.35
CA MET A 240 10.79 34.52 -11.51
C MET A 240 11.54 35.75 -12.06
N GLN A 241 10.82 36.71 -12.64
CA GLN A 241 11.39 37.91 -13.26
C GLN A 241 11.44 39.14 -12.33
N TYR A 242 10.57 39.27 -11.32
CA TYR A 242 10.41 40.57 -10.65
C TYR A 242 10.20 40.62 -9.12
N LEU A 243 10.06 39.52 -8.37
CA LEU A 243 9.64 39.65 -6.96
C LEU A 243 10.31 38.69 -5.97
N GLY A 244 10.80 39.27 -4.86
CA GLY A 244 11.52 38.60 -3.78
C GLY A 244 10.71 37.57 -2.99
N LYS A 245 11.46 36.65 -2.38
CA LYS A 245 11.12 35.28 -1.96
C LYS A 245 10.06 35.11 -0.86
N ASP A 246 9.44 36.19 -0.37
CA ASP A 246 8.65 36.15 0.87
C ASP A 246 7.13 36.30 0.66
N ALA A 247 6.66 36.96 -0.41
CA ALA A 247 5.22 37.19 -0.63
C ALA A 247 4.47 36.03 -1.32
N ALA A 248 5.18 35.08 -1.94
CA ALA A 248 4.59 33.94 -2.64
C ALA A 248 4.17 32.80 -1.69
N THR A 249 4.76 32.74 -0.50
CA THR A 249 4.56 31.64 0.45
C THR A 249 3.26 31.79 1.23
N ASP A 250 2.87 33.02 1.58
CA ASP A 250 1.65 33.29 2.36
C ASP A 250 0.36 33.04 1.55
N ALA A 251 0.34 33.38 0.25
CA ALA A 251 -0.82 33.13 -0.60
C ALA A 251 -1.02 31.64 -0.95
N VAL A 252 0.06 30.84 -0.97
CA VAL A 252 0.01 29.39 -1.23
C VAL A 252 -0.52 28.61 -0.03
N ASN A 253 -0.24 29.07 1.18
CA ASN A 253 -0.70 28.42 2.41
C ASN A 253 -2.21 28.61 2.65
N GLU A 254 -2.77 29.77 2.27
CA GLU A 254 -4.22 30.05 2.42
C GLU A 254 -5.09 29.28 1.41
N VAL A 255 -4.59 29.11 0.17
CA VAL A 255 -5.28 28.31 -0.88
C VAL A 255 -5.17 26.80 -0.62
N SER A 256 -4.06 26.33 -0.03
CA SER A 256 -3.87 24.91 0.31
C SER A 256 -4.79 24.43 1.44
N GLY A 257 -5.06 25.28 2.43
CA GLY A 257 -5.95 24.96 3.54
C GLY A 257 -7.42 24.80 3.12
N ALA A 258 -7.90 25.64 2.19
CA ALA A 258 -9.27 25.56 1.68
C ALA A 258 -9.47 24.39 0.68
N ALA A 259 -8.43 24.04 -0.08
CA ALA A 259 -8.45 22.89 -0.99
C ALA A 259 -8.45 21.54 -0.25
N GLN A 260 -7.75 21.43 0.89
CA GLN A 260 -7.69 20.21 1.70
C GLN A 260 -9.04 19.88 2.38
N GLY A 261 -9.82 20.90 2.79
CA GLY A 261 -11.14 20.71 3.40
C GLY A 261 -12.22 20.19 2.44
N VAL A 262 -12.13 20.54 1.16
CA VAL A 262 -13.07 20.06 0.12
C VAL A 262 -12.61 18.71 -0.48
N ALA A 263 -11.29 18.51 -0.63
CA ALA A 263 -10.72 17.25 -1.10
C ALA A 263 -10.87 16.11 -0.07
N GLY A 264 -10.81 16.41 1.23
CA GLY A 264 -11.04 15.44 2.30
C GLY A 264 -12.47 14.88 2.30
N ASN A 265 -13.48 15.75 2.18
CA ASN A 265 -14.88 15.33 2.14
C ASN A 265 -15.27 14.63 0.82
N ALA A 266 -14.66 15.02 -0.31
CA ALA A 266 -14.87 14.34 -1.60
C ALA A 266 -14.19 12.97 -1.66
N SER A 267 -12.98 12.84 -1.09
CA SER A 267 -12.23 11.57 -1.00
C SER A 267 -12.90 10.58 -0.03
N GLN A 268 -13.48 11.07 1.07
CA GLN A 268 -14.19 10.24 2.05
C GLN A 268 -15.57 9.76 1.55
N ALA A 269 -16.26 10.57 0.74
CA ALA A 269 -17.48 10.14 0.04
C ALA A 269 -17.19 9.20 -1.14
N ALA A 270 -16.08 9.41 -1.86
CA ALA A 270 -15.63 8.53 -2.94
C ALA A 270 -15.17 7.16 -2.43
N SER A 271 -14.47 7.10 -1.29
CA SER A 271 -13.99 5.83 -0.71
C SER A 271 -15.11 5.03 -0.02
N ALA A 272 -16.12 5.68 0.56
CA ALA A 272 -17.32 5.00 1.06
C ALA A 272 -18.18 4.46 -0.09
N ALA A 273 -18.40 5.23 -1.16
CA ALA A 273 -19.08 4.75 -2.37
C ALA A 273 -18.30 3.65 -3.09
N SER A 274 -16.96 3.65 -3.01
CA SER A 274 -16.10 2.62 -3.59
C SER A 274 -16.12 1.33 -2.79
N ALA A 275 -16.17 1.38 -1.46
CA ALA A 275 -16.22 0.16 -0.64
C ALA A 275 -17.54 -0.60 -0.83
N ASP A 276 -18.68 0.10 -0.82
CA ASP A 276 -19.98 -0.50 -1.12
C ASP A 276 -20.09 -0.96 -2.58
N ALA A 277 -19.51 -0.22 -3.53
CA ALA A 277 -19.46 -0.64 -4.94
C ALA A 277 -18.52 -1.83 -5.17
N LEU A 278 -17.38 -1.92 -4.47
CA LEU A 278 -16.46 -3.05 -4.52
C LEU A 278 -17.07 -4.29 -3.84
N GLN A 279 -17.77 -4.11 -2.73
CA GLN A 279 -18.50 -5.18 -2.03
C GLN A 279 -19.68 -5.69 -2.89
N ALA A 280 -20.44 -4.78 -3.52
CA ALA A 280 -21.52 -5.14 -4.43
C ALA A 280 -21.02 -5.76 -5.73
N ALA A 281 -19.89 -5.26 -6.27
CA ALA A 281 -19.20 -5.87 -7.40
C ALA A 281 -18.74 -7.28 -7.07
N GLN A 282 -18.15 -7.50 -5.89
CA GLN A 282 -17.67 -8.79 -5.43
C GLN A 282 -18.82 -9.78 -5.18
N ALA A 283 -19.96 -9.31 -4.66
CA ALA A 283 -21.18 -10.11 -4.49
C ALA A 283 -21.90 -10.43 -5.81
N ALA A 284 -21.75 -9.58 -6.83
CA ALA A 284 -22.34 -9.76 -8.15
C ALA A 284 -21.44 -10.54 -9.13
N MET A 285 -20.23 -10.95 -8.72
CA MET A 285 -19.32 -11.67 -9.60
C MET A 285 -19.84 -13.08 -9.93
N PRO A 286 -19.73 -13.51 -11.20
CA PRO A 286 -19.97 -14.90 -11.56
C PRO A 286 -18.95 -15.81 -10.86
N ALA A 287 -19.39 -16.98 -10.40
CA ALA A 287 -18.53 -17.95 -9.72
C ALA A 287 -17.33 -18.34 -10.61
N GLY A 288 -16.11 -18.19 -10.09
CA GLY A 288 -14.86 -18.48 -10.80
C GLY A 288 -14.13 -17.26 -11.38
N VAL A 289 -14.63 -16.04 -11.15
CA VAL A 289 -13.94 -14.80 -11.53
C VAL A 289 -13.43 -14.11 -10.25
N ASP A 290 -12.10 -14.01 -10.12
CA ASP A 290 -11.43 -13.40 -8.98
C ASP A 290 -10.96 -11.98 -9.31
N LEU A 291 -11.60 -10.97 -8.71
CA LEU A 291 -11.22 -9.56 -8.89
C LEU A 291 -9.76 -9.32 -8.50
N SER A 292 -9.30 -10.00 -7.45
CA SER A 292 -7.91 -9.93 -6.97
C SER A 292 -6.92 -10.47 -8.00
N LYS A 293 -7.31 -11.48 -8.79
CA LYS A 293 -6.48 -12.04 -9.87
C LYS A 293 -6.50 -11.13 -11.10
N ILE A 294 -7.64 -10.49 -11.38
CA ILE A 294 -7.73 -9.48 -12.44
C ILE A 294 -6.83 -8.29 -12.10
N SER A 295 -6.86 -7.79 -10.85
CA SER A 295 -5.97 -6.70 -10.43
C SER A 295 -4.50 -7.09 -10.45
N GLU A 296 -4.14 -8.28 -9.95
CA GLU A 296 -2.77 -8.80 -9.95
C GLU A 296 -2.23 -8.99 -11.38
N ASN A 297 -3.07 -9.48 -12.31
CA ASN A 297 -2.71 -9.60 -13.72
C ASN A 297 -2.57 -8.24 -14.41
N LEU A 298 -3.46 -7.28 -14.10
CA LEU A 298 -3.43 -5.95 -14.66
C LEU A 298 -2.19 -5.17 -14.18
N GLU A 299 -1.85 -5.29 -12.89
CA GLU A 299 -0.64 -4.73 -12.30
C GLU A 299 0.62 -5.38 -12.90
N GLY A 300 0.60 -6.69 -13.12
CA GLY A 300 1.66 -7.41 -13.83
C GLY A 300 1.86 -6.93 -15.27
N VAL A 301 0.78 -6.72 -16.04
CA VAL A 301 0.82 -6.18 -17.41
C VAL A 301 1.35 -4.75 -17.42
N PHE A 302 0.91 -3.90 -16.49
CA PHE A 302 1.40 -2.52 -16.38
C PHE A 302 2.87 -2.46 -15.96
N GLY A 303 3.29 -3.30 -15.02
CA GLY A 303 4.69 -3.44 -14.61
C GLY A 303 5.58 -3.87 -15.77
N SER A 304 5.24 -4.98 -16.44
CA SER A 304 6.04 -5.48 -17.56
C SER A 304 6.11 -4.50 -18.73
N THR A 305 5.02 -3.78 -19.00
CA THR A 305 4.98 -2.75 -20.06
C THR A 305 5.83 -1.54 -19.68
N THR A 306 5.78 -1.12 -18.42
CA THR A 306 6.62 -0.03 -17.89
C THR A 306 8.10 -0.37 -17.95
N ASP A 307 8.48 -1.59 -17.54
CA ASP A 307 9.86 -2.08 -17.61
C ASP A 307 10.35 -2.16 -19.06
N ALA A 308 9.52 -2.72 -19.95
CA ALA A 308 9.82 -2.81 -21.37
C ALA A 308 10.04 -1.42 -21.98
N LEU A 309 9.12 -0.48 -21.75
CA LEU A 309 9.22 0.90 -22.27
C LEU A 309 10.40 1.66 -21.67
N THR A 310 10.70 1.47 -20.38
CA THR A 310 11.83 2.13 -19.72
C THR A 310 13.17 1.63 -20.26
N GLY A 311 13.26 0.35 -20.64
CA GLY A 311 14.43 -0.26 -21.24
C GLY A 311 14.71 0.16 -22.69
N ILE A 312 13.78 0.86 -23.36
CA ILE A 312 13.95 1.28 -24.75
C ILE A 312 14.72 2.60 -24.82
N THR A 313 15.99 2.50 -25.23
CA THR A 313 16.86 3.67 -25.47
C THR A 313 17.18 3.92 -26.94
N ASP A 314 16.92 2.94 -27.79
CA ASP A 314 17.33 2.92 -29.20
C ASP A 314 16.49 1.88 -29.99
N THR A 315 16.60 1.90 -31.31
CA THR A 315 15.85 1.00 -32.21
C THR A 315 16.16 -0.49 -31.97
N GLY A 316 17.37 -0.83 -31.51
CA GLY A 316 17.74 -2.21 -31.19
C GLY A 316 17.04 -2.70 -29.93
N SER A 317 17.06 -1.89 -28.88
CA SER A 317 16.35 -2.12 -27.62
C SER A 317 14.84 -2.14 -27.80
N ALA A 318 14.30 -1.30 -28.71
CA ALA A 318 12.89 -1.33 -29.09
C ALA A 318 12.47 -2.66 -29.72
N ARG A 319 13.29 -3.20 -30.64
CA ARG A 319 13.04 -4.52 -31.24
C ARG A 319 13.16 -5.65 -30.23
N ALA A 320 14.06 -5.53 -29.27
CA ALA A 320 14.21 -6.51 -28.19
C ALA A 320 13.02 -6.48 -27.20
N ALA A 321 12.34 -5.34 -27.06
CA ALA A 321 11.18 -5.17 -26.19
C ALA A 321 9.85 -5.62 -26.84
N LEU A 322 9.79 -5.75 -28.17
CA LEU A 322 8.59 -6.21 -28.90
C LEU A 322 7.94 -7.47 -28.32
N PRO A 323 8.65 -8.59 -28.06
CA PRO A 323 8.01 -9.81 -27.56
C PRO A 323 7.37 -9.60 -26.18
N ALA A 324 7.95 -8.75 -25.33
CA ALA A 324 7.37 -8.44 -24.03
C ALA A 324 6.11 -7.57 -24.14
N LEU A 325 6.10 -6.63 -25.09
CA LEU A 325 4.93 -5.80 -25.39
C LEU A 325 3.80 -6.62 -26.05
N GLU A 326 4.14 -7.57 -26.92
CA GLU A 326 3.19 -8.50 -27.52
C GLU A 326 2.57 -9.42 -26.46
N GLU A 327 3.37 -10.00 -25.56
CA GLU A 327 2.87 -10.82 -24.45
C GLU A 327 1.98 -10.02 -23.50
N ALA A 328 2.34 -8.77 -23.22
CA ALA A 328 1.51 -7.86 -22.43
C ALA A 328 0.18 -7.55 -23.12
N SER A 329 0.19 -7.37 -24.45
CA SER A 329 -1.01 -7.15 -25.25
C SER A 329 -1.91 -8.39 -25.29
N GLU A 330 -1.37 -9.60 -25.43
CA GLU A 330 -2.15 -10.84 -25.40
C GLU A 330 -2.81 -11.06 -24.02
N LYS A 331 -2.08 -10.78 -22.93
CA LYS A 331 -2.64 -10.83 -21.57
C LYS A 331 -3.76 -9.81 -21.39
N LEU A 332 -3.58 -8.61 -21.94
CA LEU A 332 -4.60 -7.56 -21.91
C LEU A 332 -5.86 -7.94 -22.71
N ASP A 333 -5.71 -8.57 -23.88
CA ASP A 333 -6.83 -9.07 -24.68
C ASP A 333 -7.62 -10.17 -23.93
N GLY A 334 -6.90 -11.10 -23.28
CA GLY A 334 -7.50 -12.09 -22.39
C GLY A 334 -8.26 -11.45 -21.21
N LEU A 335 -7.73 -10.37 -20.64
CA LEU A 335 -8.41 -9.59 -19.59
C LEU A 335 -9.62 -8.83 -20.14
N GLN A 336 -9.57 -8.30 -21.36
CA GLN A 336 -10.71 -7.64 -21.99
C GLN A 336 -11.88 -8.60 -22.13
N GLY A 337 -11.64 -9.84 -22.56
CA GLY A 337 -12.69 -10.86 -22.63
C GLY A 337 -13.34 -11.16 -21.27
N LEU A 338 -12.57 -11.06 -20.18
CA LEU A 338 -13.09 -11.19 -18.82
C LEU A 338 -13.84 -9.95 -18.36
N ILE A 339 -13.28 -8.75 -18.54
CA ILE A 339 -13.84 -7.46 -18.13
C ILE A 339 -15.16 -7.14 -18.86
N LEU A 340 -15.28 -7.52 -20.14
CA LEU A 340 -16.55 -7.41 -20.86
C LEU A 340 -17.65 -8.31 -20.28
N ARG A 341 -17.26 -9.38 -19.59
CA ARG A 341 -18.15 -10.37 -18.96
C ARG A 341 -18.45 -10.06 -17.50
N LEU A 342 -17.83 -9.02 -16.94
CA LEU A 342 -18.09 -8.53 -15.59
C LEU A 342 -19.41 -7.73 -15.55
N PRO A 343 -20.13 -7.77 -14.40
CA PRO A 343 -21.28 -6.92 -14.16
C PRO A 343 -20.88 -5.44 -14.17
N ASP A 344 -21.79 -4.54 -14.59
CA ASP A 344 -21.52 -3.10 -14.70
C ASP A 344 -21.05 -2.47 -13.37
N ALA A 345 -21.49 -3.03 -12.24
CA ALA A 345 -21.04 -2.64 -10.90
C ALA A 345 -19.52 -2.78 -10.69
N ALA A 346 -18.86 -3.72 -11.38
CA ALA A 346 -17.44 -3.99 -11.25
C ALA A 346 -16.57 -3.21 -12.26
N LYS A 347 -17.19 -2.64 -13.31
CA LYS A 347 -16.47 -1.92 -14.37
C LYS A 347 -15.89 -0.59 -13.90
N GLY A 348 -16.62 0.15 -13.06
CA GLY A 348 -16.15 1.45 -12.54
C GLY A 348 -14.84 1.40 -11.75
N PRO A 349 -14.72 0.51 -10.73
CA PRO A 349 -13.47 0.35 -9.99
C PRO A 349 -12.30 -0.13 -10.87
N ILE A 350 -12.54 -1.07 -11.78
CA ILE A 350 -11.51 -1.58 -12.70
C ILE A 350 -11.08 -0.49 -13.68
N GLY A 351 -12.03 0.24 -14.26
CA GLY A 351 -11.75 1.36 -15.16
C GLY A 351 -10.92 2.45 -14.50
N SER A 352 -11.10 2.68 -13.19
CA SER A 352 -10.27 3.61 -12.41
C SER A 352 -8.81 3.12 -12.29
N ILE A 353 -8.60 1.82 -12.08
CA ILE A 353 -7.25 1.23 -12.02
C ILE A 353 -6.59 1.29 -13.40
N VAL A 354 -7.34 0.93 -14.45
CA VAL A 354 -6.88 1.01 -15.85
C VAL A 354 -6.50 2.44 -16.21
N GLY A 355 -7.35 3.42 -15.87
CA GLY A 355 -7.10 4.84 -16.13
C GLY A 355 -5.84 5.37 -15.45
N ASN A 356 -5.60 4.97 -14.19
CA ASN A 356 -4.35 5.32 -13.49
C ASN A 356 -3.12 4.67 -14.12
N GLY A 357 -3.23 3.41 -14.56
CA GLY A 357 -2.16 2.72 -15.29
C GLY A 357 -1.83 3.39 -16.63
N ILE A 358 -2.85 3.80 -17.40
CA ILE A 358 -2.66 4.58 -18.63
C ILE A 358 -1.92 5.88 -18.34
N ALA A 359 -2.33 6.62 -17.31
CA ALA A 359 -1.70 7.88 -16.92
C ALA A 359 -0.21 7.72 -16.55
N ALA A 360 0.19 6.55 -16.03
CA ALA A 360 1.58 6.23 -15.73
C ALA A 360 2.39 5.84 -16.99
N ILE A 361 1.77 5.14 -17.94
CA ILE A 361 2.43 4.63 -19.15
C ILE A 361 2.54 5.69 -20.25
N GLN A 362 1.55 6.55 -20.38
CA GLN A 362 1.49 7.59 -21.42
C GLN A 362 2.77 8.44 -21.53
N PRO A 363 3.35 9.01 -20.44
CA PRO A 363 4.60 9.76 -20.55
C PRO A 363 5.81 8.91 -20.99
N LEU A 364 5.80 7.59 -20.72
CA LEU A 364 6.85 6.68 -21.17
C LEU A 364 6.71 6.40 -22.67
N VAL A 365 5.49 6.20 -23.14
CA VAL A 365 5.21 6.03 -24.58
C VAL A 365 5.61 7.29 -25.35
N ASP A 366 5.29 8.48 -24.85
CA ASP A 366 5.69 9.75 -25.47
C ASP A 366 7.21 9.89 -25.53
N LYS A 367 7.90 9.55 -24.43
CA LYS A 367 9.37 9.57 -24.36
C LYS A 367 10.00 8.60 -25.35
N VAL A 368 9.49 7.38 -25.45
CA VAL A 368 9.99 6.33 -26.35
C VAL A 368 9.69 6.67 -27.81
N SER A 369 8.52 7.25 -28.09
CA SER A 369 8.11 7.68 -29.44
C SER A 369 8.91 8.89 -29.93
N ALA A 370 9.42 9.72 -29.02
CA ALA A 370 10.34 10.80 -29.35
C ALA A 370 11.75 10.32 -29.77
N ILE A 371 12.10 9.05 -29.53
CA ILE A 371 13.38 8.48 -29.95
C ILE A 371 13.32 8.22 -31.47
N PRO A 372 14.25 8.79 -32.26
CA PRO A 372 14.23 8.67 -33.71
C PRO A 372 14.31 7.20 -34.17
N GLY A 373 13.32 6.77 -34.96
CA GLY A 373 13.21 5.42 -35.51
C GLY A 373 12.61 4.37 -34.57
N VAL A 374 12.37 4.70 -33.30
CA VAL A 374 11.75 3.78 -32.33
C VAL A 374 10.22 3.78 -32.45
N GLY A 375 9.58 4.95 -32.61
CA GLY A 375 8.13 5.05 -32.75
C GLY A 375 7.56 4.08 -33.79
N SER A 376 8.12 4.10 -35.01
CA SER A 376 7.75 3.18 -36.11
C SER A 376 7.95 1.68 -35.83
N VAL A 377 8.70 1.32 -34.79
CA VAL A 377 8.91 -0.08 -34.37
C VAL A 377 7.86 -0.50 -33.35
N ILE A 378 7.54 0.36 -32.38
CA ILE A 378 6.65 0.02 -31.25
C ILE A 378 5.17 0.32 -31.52
N GLU A 379 4.87 1.28 -32.39
CA GLU A 379 3.52 1.72 -32.76
C GLU A 379 2.55 0.59 -33.17
N PRO A 380 2.93 -0.44 -33.96
CA PRO A 380 2.02 -1.51 -34.33
C PRO A 380 1.56 -2.39 -33.15
N VAL A 381 2.27 -2.38 -32.01
CA VAL A 381 1.93 -3.17 -30.82
C VAL A 381 1.33 -2.26 -29.73
N VAL A 382 1.94 -1.10 -29.49
CA VAL A 382 1.52 -0.15 -28.45
C VAL A 382 0.20 0.54 -28.81
N GLY A 383 -0.05 0.83 -30.09
CA GLY A 383 -1.28 1.46 -30.55
C GLY A 383 -2.54 0.64 -30.20
N PRO A 384 -2.65 -0.62 -30.65
CA PRO A 384 -3.76 -1.51 -30.28
C PRO A 384 -3.90 -1.68 -28.77
N MET A 385 -2.78 -1.78 -28.05
CA MET A 385 -2.78 -1.93 -26.60
C MET A 385 -3.39 -0.71 -25.88
N LEU A 386 -3.04 0.51 -26.31
CA LEU A 386 -3.61 1.74 -25.76
C LEU A 386 -5.10 1.89 -26.07
N GLU A 387 -5.54 1.45 -27.25
CA GLU A 387 -6.97 1.46 -27.60
C GLU A 387 -7.77 0.47 -26.75
N THR A 388 -7.23 -0.74 -26.53
CA THR A 388 -7.82 -1.73 -25.62
C THR A 388 -7.87 -1.21 -24.19
N LEU A 389 -6.79 -0.58 -23.70
CA LEU A 389 -6.78 0.04 -22.36
C LEU A 389 -7.80 1.16 -22.23
N GLN A 390 -7.92 2.04 -23.22
CA GLN A 390 -8.92 3.10 -23.22
C GLN A 390 -10.36 2.55 -23.26
N GLY A 391 -10.59 1.49 -24.04
CA GLY A 391 -11.87 0.79 -24.07
C GLY A 391 -12.24 0.09 -22.76
N LEU A 392 -11.25 -0.22 -21.92
CA LEU A 392 -11.44 -0.80 -20.59
C LEU A 392 -11.59 0.24 -19.47
N ALA A 393 -11.16 1.48 -19.72
CA ALA A 393 -11.27 2.59 -18.77
C ALA A 393 -12.65 3.28 -18.81
N GLY A 394 -13.40 3.12 -19.91
CA GLY A 394 -14.73 3.71 -20.14
C GLY A 394 -15.89 2.82 -19.71
#